data_AF-A0AA51QRP3-F1
#
_entry.id   AF-A0AA51QRP3-F1
#
_cell.length_a   1.000
_cell.length_b   1.000
_cell.length_c   1.000
_cell.angle_alpha   90.00
_cell.angle_beta   90.00
_cell.angle_gamma   90.00
#
_symmetry.space_group_name_H-M   'P 1'
#
loop_
_entity.id
_entity.type
_entity.pdbx_description
1 polymer ?
#
loop_
_entity_poly.entity_id
_entity_poly.type
_entity_poly.pdbx_seq_one_letter_code
_entity_poly.pdbx_strand_id
1 'polypeptide(L)'
;MTRRISQSITPTTEDVVALRGPFISKGANDPVIAALREYFKASVPAWLPKLDEKQELTRERLAEIRDASTKRRAVIEALPEGKAREQALAELEQTEAVVEDMDTALAGAGAFGGN
;
A
#
# COMPACT_ATOMS: atom_id res chain seq x y z
N MET A 1 -56.63 17.52 1.39
CA MET A 1 -56.16 16.13 1.62
C MET A 1 -55.31 15.72 0.42
N THR A 2 -53.99 15.64 0.59
CA THR A 2 -53.07 15.30 -0.50
C THR A 2 -52.91 13.79 -0.56
N ARG A 3 -53.37 13.15 -1.64
CA ARG A 3 -53.15 11.72 -1.88
C ARG A 3 -51.66 11.50 -2.16
N ARG A 4 -50.97 10.69 -1.36
CA ARG A 4 -49.62 10.21 -1.67
C ARG A 4 -49.73 9.07 -2.67
N ILE A 5 -49.17 9.26 -3.87
CA ILE A 5 -49.00 8.20 -4.85
C ILE A 5 -47.60 7.61 -4.62
N SER A 6 -47.54 6.35 -4.19
CA SER A 6 -46.31 5.56 -4.17
C SER A 6 -46.29 4.72 -5.45
N GLN A 7 -45.29 4.95 -6.30
CA GLN A 7 -44.97 4.04 -7.41
C GLN A 7 -43.73 3.24 -6.99
N SER A 8 -43.84 1.92 -7.03
CA SER A 8 -42.73 1.00 -6.77
C SER A 8 -42.56 0.07 -7.96
N ILE A 9 -41.33 -0.41 -8.16
CA ILE A 9 -40.96 -1.39 -9.16
C ILE A 9 -40.31 -2.56 -8.42
N THR A 10 -40.70 -3.79 -8.76
CA THR A 10 -40.04 -5.00 -8.27
C THR A 10 -38.86 -5.31 -9.19
N PRO A 11 -37.61 -5.25 -8.71
CA PRO A 11 -36.45 -5.54 -9.55
C PRO A 11 -36.43 -7.01 -9.94
N THR A 12 -35.90 -7.30 -11.13
CA THR A 12 -35.62 -8.67 -11.57
C THR A 12 -34.41 -9.25 -10.84
N THR A 13 -34.17 -10.55 -10.97
CA THR A 13 -32.95 -11.18 -10.43
C THR A 13 -31.68 -10.53 -10.99
N GLU A 14 -31.67 -10.18 -12.28
CA GLU A 14 -30.54 -9.54 -12.94
C GLU A 14 -30.30 -8.13 -12.38
N ASP A 15 -31.36 -7.35 -12.17
CA ASP A 15 -31.28 -6.03 -11.53
C ASP A 15 -30.70 -6.16 -10.11
N VAL A 16 -31.18 -7.13 -9.33
CA VAL A 16 -30.69 -7.36 -7.96
C VAL A 16 -29.20 -7.71 -7.96
N VAL A 17 -28.74 -8.55 -8.89
CA VAL A 17 -27.33 -8.92 -9.02
C VAL A 17 -26.48 -7.71 -9.42
N ALA A 18 -26.92 -6.95 -10.43
CA ALA A 18 -26.22 -5.76 -10.90
C ALA A 18 -26.12 -4.67 -9.81
N LEU A 19 -27.21 -4.43 -9.09
CA LEU A 19 -27.28 -3.42 -8.04
C LEU A 19 -26.50 -3.82 -6.78
N ARG A 20 -26.44 -5.11 -6.42
CA ARG A 20 -25.74 -5.56 -5.21
C ARG A 20 -24.27 -5.87 -5.46
N GLY A 21 -23.92 -6.34 -6.65
CA GLY A 21 -22.62 -6.93 -6.97
C GLY A 21 -21.40 -6.11 -6.53
N PRO A 22 -21.35 -4.79 -6.82
CA PRO A 22 -20.23 -3.93 -6.43
C PRO A 22 -20.11 -3.66 -4.93
N PHE A 23 -21.19 -3.81 -4.17
CA PHE A 23 -21.25 -3.44 -2.75
C PHE A 23 -21.17 -4.64 -1.81
N ILE A 24 -21.10 -5.86 -2.35
CA ILE A 24 -20.83 -7.06 -1.57
C ILE A 24 -19.33 -7.12 -1.29
N SER A 25 -18.96 -7.06 -0.01
CA SER A 25 -17.56 -7.28 0.40
C SER A 25 -17.12 -8.69 0.02
N LYS A 26 -16.09 -8.78 -0.83
CA LYS A 26 -15.48 -10.05 -1.26
C LYS A 26 -14.12 -10.32 -0.60
N GLY A 27 -13.76 -9.49 0.38
CA GLY A 27 -12.49 -9.58 1.10
C GLY A 27 -11.30 -9.66 0.14
N ALA A 28 -10.52 -10.74 0.26
CA ALA A 28 -9.31 -10.95 -0.54
C ALA A 28 -9.56 -11.16 -2.05
N ASN A 29 -10.76 -11.55 -2.45
CA ASN A 29 -11.13 -11.82 -3.84
C ASN A 29 -11.82 -10.62 -4.51
N ASP A 30 -11.92 -9.49 -3.80
CA ASP A 30 -12.45 -8.28 -4.38
C ASP A 30 -11.52 -7.78 -5.51
N PRO A 31 -12.03 -7.47 -6.71
CA PRO A 31 -11.21 -6.99 -7.82
C PRO A 31 -10.38 -5.75 -7.48
N VAL A 32 -10.91 -4.83 -6.65
CA VAL A 32 -10.19 -3.63 -6.22
C VAL A 32 -9.02 -4.00 -5.31
N ILE A 33 -9.25 -4.93 -4.37
CA ILE A 33 -8.20 -5.44 -3.47
C ILE A 33 -7.15 -6.22 -4.26
N ALA A 34 -7.55 -7.00 -5.26
CA ALA A 34 -6.62 -7.72 -6.14
C ALA A 34 -5.73 -6.75 -6.94
N ALA A 35 -6.30 -5.71 -7.54
CA ALA A 35 -5.55 -4.69 -8.25
C ALA A 35 -4.57 -3.95 -7.32
N LEU A 36 -5.01 -3.62 -6.10
CA LEU A 36 -4.19 -2.97 -5.09
C LEU A 36 -2.98 -3.84 -4.66
N ARG A 37 -3.19 -5.15 -4.49
CA ARG A 37 -2.12 -6.09 -4.19
C ARG A 37 -1.09 -6.17 -5.31
N GLU A 38 -1.54 -6.20 -6.56
CA GLU A 38 -0.64 -6.24 -7.71
C GLU A 38 0.16 -4.94 -7.84
N TYR A 39 -0.46 -3.79 -7.60
CA TYR A 39 0.24 -2.51 -7.51
C TYR A 39 1.35 -2.57 -6.45
N PHE A 40 1.05 -3.03 -5.24
CA PHE A 40 2.06 -3.11 -4.18
C PHE A 40 3.21 -4.06 -4.54
N LYS A 41 2.90 -5.20 -5.18
CA LYS A 41 3.92 -6.14 -5.64
C LYS A 41 4.82 -5.54 -6.71
N ALA A 42 4.25 -4.81 -7.67
CA ALA A 42 5.00 -4.15 -8.74
C ALA A 42 5.80 -2.93 -8.26
N SER A 43 5.36 -2.28 -7.19
CA SER A 43 6.02 -1.09 -6.61
C SER A 43 7.27 -1.42 -5.79
N VAL A 44 7.50 -2.68 -5.45
CA VAL A 44 8.59 -3.16 -4.60
C VAL A 44 9.64 -3.89 -5.44
N PRO A 45 10.94 -3.63 -5.24
CA PRO A 45 11.99 -4.39 -5.90
C PRO A 45 11.90 -5.89 -5.61
N ALA A 46 12.03 -6.74 -6.64
CA ALA A 46 11.81 -8.19 -6.52
C ALA A 46 12.77 -8.92 -5.55
N TRP A 47 13.90 -8.29 -5.22
CA TRP A 47 14.87 -8.82 -4.26
C TRP A 47 14.50 -8.49 -2.80
N LEU A 48 13.79 -7.39 -2.55
CA LEU A 48 13.55 -6.90 -1.18
C LEU A 48 12.78 -7.91 -0.31
N PRO A 49 11.75 -8.61 -0.79
CA PRO A 49 11.09 -9.68 -0.02
C PRO A 49 11.98 -10.90 0.28
N LYS A 50 13.15 -10.98 -0.36
CA LYS A 50 14.16 -12.03 -0.19
C LYS A 50 15.42 -11.52 0.51
N LEU A 51 15.39 -10.29 1.03
CA LEU A 51 16.49 -9.70 1.76
C LEU A 51 16.81 -10.55 2.99
N ASP A 52 18.09 -10.87 3.16
CA ASP A 52 18.62 -11.55 4.34
C ASP A 52 19.87 -10.85 4.88
N GLU A 53 20.32 -11.27 6.07
CA GLU A 53 21.46 -10.67 6.77
C GLU A 53 22.81 -10.86 6.07
N LYS A 54 22.89 -11.71 5.04
CA LYS A 54 24.14 -11.99 4.31
C LYS A 54 24.32 -11.07 3.11
N GLN A 55 23.29 -10.30 2.75
CA GLN A 55 23.34 -9.40 1.62
C GLN A 55 23.85 -8.03 2.04
N GLU A 56 24.84 -7.53 1.30
CA GLU A 56 25.30 -6.15 1.45
C GLU A 56 24.30 -5.18 0.79
N LEU A 57 23.92 -4.14 1.51
CA LEU A 57 23.06 -3.08 1.00
C LEU A 57 23.92 -1.90 0.52
N THR A 58 23.89 -1.65 -0.78
CA THR A 58 24.48 -0.45 -1.36
C THR A 58 23.53 0.74 -1.24
N ARG A 59 24.04 1.95 -1.48
CA ARG A 59 23.18 3.16 -1.52
C ARG A 59 22.09 3.08 -2.58
N GLU A 60 22.37 2.48 -3.74
CA GLU A 60 21.34 2.30 -4.77
C GLU A 60 20.21 1.40 -4.26
N ARG A 61 20.54 0.32 -3.53
CA ARG A 61 19.54 -0.56 -2.92
C ARG A 61 18.71 0.16 -1.85
N LEU A 62 19.35 1.00 -1.03
CA LEU A 62 18.63 1.83 -0.05
C LEU A 62 17.70 2.85 -0.74
N ALA A 63 18.14 3.46 -1.84
CA ALA A 63 17.30 4.35 -2.65
C ALA A 63 16.08 3.61 -3.24
N GLU A 64 16.26 2.39 -3.75
CA GLU A 64 15.14 1.56 -4.22
C GLU A 64 14.10 1.28 -3.11
N ILE A 65 14.53 1.10 -1.86
CA ILE A 65 13.61 0.93 -0.72
C ILE A 65 12.88 2.25 -0.42
N ARG A 66 13.55 3.41 -0.47
CA ARG A 66 12.90 4.73 -0.28
C ARG A 66 11.83 4.99 -1.33
N ASP A 67 12.12 4.67 -2.59
CA ASP A 67 11.17 4.84 -3.69
C ASP A 67 9.93 3.94 -3.51
N ALA A 68 10.14 2.69 -3.11
CA ALA A 68 9.05 1.78 -2.79
C ALA A 68 8.24 2.26 -1.59
N SER A 69 8.89 2.80 -0.57
CA SER A 69 8.25 3.34 0.64
C SER A 69 7.39 4.56 0.31
N THR A 70 7.90 5.50 -0.49
CA THR A 70 7.16 6.68 -0.97
C THR A 70 5.88 6.28 -1.72
N LYS A 71 5.99 5.31 -2.65
CA LYS A 71 4.83 4.79 -3.39
C LYS A 71 3.80 4.14 -2.49
N ARG A 72 4.23 3.43 -1.44
CA ARG A 72 3.36 2.78 -0.47
C ARG A 72 2.69 3.79 0.46
N ARG A 73 3.42 4.80 0.93
CA ARG A 73 2.90 5.89 1.77
C ARG A 73 1.74 6.62 1.09
N ALA A 74 1.91 7.01 -0.17
CA ALA A 74 0.87 7.70 -0.95
C ALA A 74 -0.46 6.93 -0.99
N VAL A 75 -0.40 5.59 -1.06
CA VAL A 75 -1.59 4.75 -1.05
C VAL A 75 -2.21 4.64 0.33
N ILE A 76 -1.39 4.46 1.38
CA ILE A 76 -1.87 4.34 2.76
C ILE A 76 -2.54 5.65 3.20
N GLU A 77 -1.96 6.80 2.86
CA GLU A 77 -2.50 8.11 3.21
C GLU A 77 -3.81 8.44 2.48
N ALA A 78 -4.06 7.84 1.32
CA ALA A 78 -5.34 7.94 0.63
C ALA A 78 -6.47 7.13 1.29
N LEU A 79 -6.14 6.23 2.23
CA LEU A 79 -7.15 5.47 2.97
C LEU A 79 -7.79 6.33 4.07
N PRO A 80 -9.07 6.07 4.42
CA PRO A 80 -9.70 6.68 5.58
C PRO A 80 -8.88 6.47 6.86
N GLU A 81 -8.94 7.44 7.76
CA GLU A 81 -8.31 7.33 9.08
C GLU A 81 -8.86 6.13 9.86
N GLY A 82 -7.96 5.49 10.61
CA GLY A 82 -8.29 4.34 11.44
C GLY A 82 -7.07 3.51 11.78
N LYS A 83 -7.24 2.59 12.75
CA LYS A 83 -6.15 1.80 13.33
C LYS A 83 -5.30 1.06 12.30
N ALA A 84 -5.91 0.51 11.25
CA ALA A 84 -5.18 -0.21 10.21
C ALA A 84 -4.27 0.72 9.39
N ARG A 85 -4.72 1.95 9.10
CA ARG A 85 -3.92 2.97 8.44
C ARG A 85 -2.79 3.44 9.34
N GLU A 86 -3.09 3.74 10.61
CA GLU A 86 -2.10 4.18 11.61
C GLU A 86 -0.99 3.14 11.78
N GLN A 87 -1.35 1.86 11.93
CA GLN A 87 -0.37 0.79 12.05
C GLN A 87 0.50 0.67 10.80
N ALA A 88 -0.10 0.71 9.60
CA ALA A 88 0.65 0.62 8.36
C ALA A 88 1.60 1.80 8.14
N LEU A 89 1.23 3.01 8.57
CA LEU A 89 2.11 4.17 8.54
C LEU A 89 3.27 4.03 9.54
N ALA A 90 3.01 3.57 10.76
CA ALA A 90 4.04 3.38 11.77
C ALA A 90 5.09 2.33 11.35
N GLU A 91 4.67 1.21 10.77
CA GLU A 91 5.58 0.18 10.23
C GLU A 91 6.43 0.74 9.07
N LEU A 92 5.84 1.61 8.25
CA LEU A 92 6.55 2.25 7.14
C LEU A 92 7.56 3.30 7.62
N GLU A 93 7.18 4.12 8.60
CA GLU A 93 8.07 5.10 9.25
C GLU A 93 9.29 4.44 9.88
N GLN A 94 9.10 3.29 10.54
CA GLN A 94 10.21 2.52 11.07
C GLN A 94 11.15 2.03 9.95
N THR A 95 10.60 1.60 8.82
CA THR A 95 11.40 1.17 7.66
C THR A 95 12.20 2.34 7.08
N GLU A 96 11.58 3.50 6.92
CA GLU A 96 12.22 4.71 6.39
C GLU A 96 13.36 5.18 7.31
N ALA A 97 13.14 5.16 8.63
CA ALA A 97 14.18 5.49 9.62
C ALA A 97 15.40 4.57 9.53
N VAL A 98 15.20 3.24 9.43
CA VAL A 98 16.31 2.30 9.27
C VAL A 98 17.11 2.57 7.99
N VAL A 99 16.42 2.90 6.89
CA VAL A 99 17.06 3.21 5.62
C VAL A 99 17.84 4.53 5.67
N GLU A 100 17.33 5.54 6.39
CA GLU A 100 18.03 6.81 6.63
C GLU A 100 19.29 6.61 7.47
N ASP A 101 19.20 5.83 8.55
CA ASP A 101 20.33 5.50 9.41
C ASP A 101 21.45 4.77 8.63
N MET A 102 21.09 3.77 7.82
CA MET A 102 22.04 3.02 7.01
C MET A 102 22.73 3.89 5.95
N ASP A 103 22.00 4.75 5.27
CA ASP A 103 22.57 5.64 4.25
C ASP A 103 23.50 6.70 4.87
N THR A 104 23.13 7.22 6.05
CA THR A 104 23.97 8.12 6.84
C THR A 104 25.27 7.43 7.24
N ALA A 105 25.21 6.18 7.70
CA ALA A 105 26.40 5.40 8.04
C ALA A 105 27.32 5.18 6.82
N LEU A 106 26.75 4.85 5.66
CA LEU A 106 27.51 4.74 4.40
C LEU A 106 28.14 6.07 3.98
N ALA A 107 27.49 7.20 4.25
CA ALA A 107 28.06 8.53 4.03
C ALA A 107 29.21 8.89 4.97
N GLY A 108 29.10 8.54 6.24
CA GLY A 108 30.21 8.64 7.18
C GLY A 108 31.41 7.81 6.73
N ALA A 109 31.20 6.55 6.35
CA ALA A 109 32.28 5.66 5.93
C ALA A 109 33.04 6.16 4.69
N GLY A 110 32.33 6.70 3.70
CA GLY A 110 32.95 7.29 2.50
C GLY A 110 33.77 8.55 2.77
N ALA A 111 33.45 9.31 3.84
CA ALA A 111 34.17 10.53 4.21
C ALA A 111 35.53 10.27 4.89
N PHE A 112 35.74 9.07 5.46
CA PHE A 112 36.99 8.71 6.14
C PHE A 112 37.91 7.78 5.31
N GLY A 113 37.43 7.21 4.20
CA GLY A 113 38.19 6.26 3.36
C GLY A 113 38.98 6.86 2.20
N GLY A 114 38.94 8.18 2.01
CA GLY A 114 39.69 8.88 0.96
C GLY A 114 40.99 9.47 1.49
N ASN A 115 42.03 8.65 1.64
CA ASN A 115 43.43 9.07 1.77
C ASN A 115 44.36 7.99 1.22
#